data_AF-A0A7X2MXY8-F1
#
_entry.id   AF-A0A7X2MXY8-F1
#
_cell.length_a   1.000
_cell.length_b   1.000
_cell.length_c   1.000
_cell.angle_alpha   90.00
_cell.angle_beta   90.00
_cell.angle_gamma   90.00
#
_symmetry.space_group_name_H-M   'P 1'
#
loop_
_entity.id
_entity.type
_entity.pdbx_description
1 polymer ?
#
loop_
_entity_poly.entity_id
_entity_poly.type
_entity_poly.pdbx_seq_one_letter_code
_entity_poly.pdbx_strand_id
1 'polypeptide(L)'
;MIKIGEYNSLEVIKETNFGFYLGEKDGNEEILIPKGNIIDTLEVGDIKKFFVYRDSEDRPVATMKNPVAKVGDIASLKVVSKTKIGFFVDIGLEKDVLVPFREITYPIDVNKSYMFYVYLDKTGRIAATPRIDKKLQYFSPYKVGEKVTATVYDFSENGSALVGVENTYRGLILKSEYFTRLRKGEVVIAKVKKIYEDGTLSLSMRLNTIREERVSLEDKILEYLKSHDGVMAYCDKSSPEAIRNEFQTSKNYFKNALGGLMKKKLIRQDNEHTYLL
;
A
#
# COMPACT_ATOMS: atom_id res chain seq x y z
N MET A 1 12.18 -28.50 -14.89
CA MET A 1 11.20 -27.91 -15.83
C MET A 1 11.12 -26.42 -15.57
N ILE A 2 11.38 -25.62 -16.60
CA ILE A 2 11.48 -24.17 -16.50
C ILE A 2 10.09 -23.57 -16.27
N LYS A 3 9.94 -22.77 -15.21
CA LYS A 3 8.66 -22.17 -14.80
C LYS A 3 8.54 -20.72 -15.27
N ILE A 4 7.53 -20.43 -16.07
CA ILE A 4 7.16 -19.07 -16.47
C ILE A 4 6.60 -18.30 -15.28
N GLY A 5 7.03 -17.05 -15.11
CA GLY A 5 6.60 -16.17 -14.04
C GLY A 5 7.29 -16.42 -12.71
N GLU A 6 8.37 -17.22 -12.69
CA GLU A 6 9.18 -17.54 -11.52
C GLU A 6 10.68 -17.39 -11.81
N TYR A 7 11.48 -17.36 -10.74
CA TYR A 7 12.93 -17.48 -10.84
C TYR A 7 13.33 -18.95 -10.97
N ASN A 8 14.17 -19.23 -11.97
CA ASN A 8 14.70 -20.54 -12.26
C ASN A 8 16.22 -20.50 -12.08
N SER A 9 16.80 -21.52 -11.42
CA SER A 9 18.25 -21.68 -11.33
C SER A 9 18.73 -22.38 -12.59
N LEU A 10 19.40 -21.65 -13.48
CA LEU A 10 19.80 -22.16 -14.80
C LEU A 10 21.30 -21.99 -15.00
N GLU A 11 21.89 -22.94 -15.72
CA GLU A 11 23.28 -22.90 -16.18
C GLU A 11 23.37 -22.20 -17.54
N VAL A 12 24.42 -21.40 -17.72
CA VAL A 12 24.74 -20.76 -19.00
C VAL A 12 25.45 -21.77 -19.90
N ILE A 13 24.77 -22.24 -20.93
CA ILE A 13 25.24 -23.35 -21.77
C ILE A 13 26.14 -22.87 -22.91
N LYS A 14 25.70 -21.82 -23.61
CA LYS A 14 26.43 -21.29 -24.77
C LYS A 14 26.11 -19.82 -25.03
N GLU A 15 27.11 -19.12 -25.53
CA GLU A 15 27.00 -17.74 -26.01
C GLU A 15 26.62 -17.71 -27.50
N THR A 16 25.83 -16.71 -27.87
CA THR A 16 25.48 -16.40 -29.26
C THR A 16 25.50 -14.90 -29.50
N ASN A 17 25.43 -14.48 -30.77
CA ASN A 17 25.47 -13.06 -31.13
C ASN A 17 24.32 -12.22 -30.55
N PHE A 18 23.21 -12.83 -30.15
CA PHE A 18 22.00 -12.15 -29.65
C PHE A 18 21.68 -12.44 -28.17
N GLY A 19 22.50 -13.23 -27.48
CA GLY A 19 22.31 -13.56 -26.07
C GLY A 19 22.95 -14.89 -25.68
N PHE A 20 22.51 -15.46 -24.56
CA PHE A 20 23.00 -16.76 -24.10
C PHE A 20 21.84 -17.75 -24.00
N TYR A 21 22.14 -19.02 -24.26
CA TYR A 21 21.20 -20.10 -23.95
C TYR A 21 21.46 -20.59 -22.53
N LEU A 22 20.36 -20.71 -21.79
CA LEU A 22 20.33 -21.18 -20.41
C LEU A 22 19.57 -22.49 -20.36
N GLY A 23 19.96 -23.41 -19.49
CA GLY A 23 19.20 -24.64 -19.28
C GLY A 23 19.39 -25.22 -17.88
N GLU A 24 18.58 -26.21 -17.57
CA GLU A 24 18.82 -27.04 -16.38
C GLU A 24 19.98 -28.00 -16.66
N LYS A 25 20.84 -28.23 -15.67
CA LYS A 25 22.07 -29.04 -15.81
C LYS A 25 21.85 -30.43 -16.43
N ASP A 26 20.69 -31.04 -16.15
CA ASP A 26 20.28 -32.35 -16.66
C ASP A 26 18.98 -32.27 -17.51
N GLY A 27 18.63 -31.07 -17.98
CA GLY A 27 17.40 -30.80 -18.74
C GLY A 27 17.63 -30.76 -20.25
N ASN A 28 16.59 -31.12 -21.01
CA ASN A 28 16.58 -30.98 -22.47
C ASN A 28 16.03 -29.62 -22.95
N GLU A 29 15.53 -28.77 -22.04
CA GLU A 29 14.95 -27.47 -22.38
C GLU A 29 15.99 -26.37 -22.24
N GLU A 30 16.25 -25.64 -23.32
CA GLU A 30 17.06 -24.42 -23.34
C GLU A 30 16.15 -23.19 -23.53
N ILE A 31 16.47 -22.10 -22.84
CA ILE A 31 15.80 -20.81 -22.95
C ILE A 31 16.81 -19.69 -23.24
N LEU A 32 16.44 -18.74 -24.09
CA LEU A 32 17.29 -17.61 -24.43
C LEU A 32 17.19 -16.53 -23.33
N ILE A 33 18.32 -15.98 -22.89
CA ILE A 33 18.40 -14.64 -22.33
C ILE A 33 18.91 -13.67 -23.40
N PRO A 34 18.05 -12.78 -23.93
CA PRO A 34 18.47 -11.78 -24.91
C PRO A 34 19.48 -10.80 -24.30
N LYS A 35 20.40 -10.26 -25.11
CA LYS A 35 21.40 -9.27 -24.65
C LYS A 35 20.80 -8.10 -23.85
N GLY A 36 19.65 -7.58 -24.27
CA GLY A 36 18.96 -6.47 -23.58
C GLY A 36 18.46 -6.80 -22.17
N ASN A 37 18.40 -8.08 -21.80
CA ASN A 37 17.93 -8.59 -20.52
C ASN A 37 19.06 -8.99 -19.55
N ILE A 38 20.32 -8.79 -19.97
CA ILE A 38 21.52 -9.04 -19.18
C ILE A 38 21.91 -7.71 -18.52
N ILE A 39 21.98 -7.68 -17.18
CA ILE A 39 22.34 -6.47 -16.42
C ILE A 39 23.67 -6.60 -15.67
N ASP A 40 24.27 -7.79 -15.71
CA ASP A 40 25.54 -8.12 -15.06
C ASP A 40 26.32 -9.09 -15.96
N THR A 41 27.60 -9.33 -15.65
CA THR A 41 28.43 -10.25 -16.44
C THR A 41 27.84 -11.66 -16.43
N LEU A 42 28.00 -12.35 -17.56
CA LEU A 42 27.51 -13.70 -17.74
C LEU A 42 28.56 -14.51 -18.52
N GLU A 43 29.03 -15.60 -17.93
CA GLU A 43 30.01 -16.49 -18.55
C GLU A 43 29.43 -17.89 -18.73
N VAL A 44 29.88 -18.61 -19.75
CA VAL A 44 29.48 -20.00 -19.98
C VAL A 44 29.94 -20.86 -18.79
N GLY A 45 29.03 -21.69 -18.27
CA GLY A 45 29.21 -22.49 -17.06
C GLY A 45 28.68 -21.83 -15.77
N ASP A 46 28.31 -20.54 -15.80
CA ASP A 46 27.68 -19.87 -14.66
C ASP A 46 26.34 -20.52 -14.31
N ILE A 47 26.06 -20.71 -13.03
CA ILE A 47 24.73 -21.08 -12.53
C ILE A 47 24.16 -19.91 -11.74
N LYS A 48 23.10 -19.29 -12.27
CA LYS A 48 22.45 -18.11 -11.67
C LYS A 48 20.93 -18.27 -11.66
N LYS A 49 20.25 -17.41 -10.90
CA LYS A 49 18.78 -17.34 -10.89
C LYS A 49 18.31 -16.32 -11.92
N PHE A 50 17.43 -16.75 -12.83
CA PHE A 50 16.87 -15.92 -13.87
C PHE A 50 15.35 -15.90 -13.78
N PHE A 51 14.75 -14.73 -13.92
CA PHE A 51 13.30 -14.66 -14.06
C PHE A 51 12.91 -15.05 -15.48
N VAL A 52 11.93 -15.94 -15.62
CA VAL A 52 11.49 -16.41 -16.93
C VAL A 52 10.10 -15.86 -17.23
N TYR A 53 9.92 -15.26 -18.41
CA TYR A 53 8.64 -14.73 -18.89
C TYR A 53 8.48 -14.98 -20.39
N ARG A 54 7.43 -14.44 -20.99
CA ARG A 54 7.23 -14.49 -22.45
C ARG A 54 7.43 -13.12 -23.08
N ASP A 55 8.24 -13.07 -24.13
CA ASP A 55 8.50 -11.84 -24.90
C ASP A 55 7.28 -11.39 -25.74
N SER A 56 7.48 -10.39 -26.60
CA SER A 56 6.45 -9.89 -27.53
C SER A 56 6.04 -10.92 -28.59
N GLU A 57 6.89 -11.88 -28.91
CA GLU A 57 6.65 -12.96 -29.87
C GLU A 57 6.09 -14.23 -29.20
N ASP A 58 5.70 -14.12 -27.91
CA ASP A 58 5.14 -15.20 -27.10
C ASP A 58 6.11 -16.36 -26.84
N ARG A 59 7.42 -16.12 -26.98
CA ARG A 59 8.46 -17.11 -26.70
C ARG A 59 8.92 -17.00 -25.24
N PRO A 60 9.16 -18.12 -24.55
CA PRO A 60 9.85 -18.12 -23.28
C PRO A 60 11.23 -17.46 -23.43
N VAL A 61 11.50 -16.46 -22.59
CA VAL A 61 12.82 -15.83 -22.46
C VAL A 61 13.15 -15.63 -20.99
N ALA A 62 14.45 -15.61 -20.68
CA ALA A 62 14.98 -15.28 -19.38
C ALA A 62 15.39 -13.81 -19.29
N THR A 63 15.43 -13.29 -18.07
CA THR A 63 15.96 -11.98 -17.75
C THR A 63 16.63 -11.93 -16.40
N MET A 64 17.67 -11.10 -16.28
CA MET A 64 18.28 -10.72 -15.01
C MET A 64 17.62 -9.49 -14.39
N LYS A 65 16.77 -8.77 -15.15
CA LYS A 65 15.99 -7.66 -14.61
C LYS A 65 15.01 -8.20 -13.57
N ASN A 66 14.90 -7.49 -12.44
CA ASN A 66 13.98 -7.87 -11.38
C ASN A 66 12.58 -7.33 -11.69
N PRO A 67 11.56 -8.19 -11.87
CA PRO A 67 10.19 -7.71 -11.95
C PRO A 67 9.72 -7.17 -10.59
N VAL A 68 8.78 -6.24 -10.63
CA VAL A 68 8.08 -5.71 -9.44
C VAL A 68 7.27 -6.80 -8.75
N ALA A 69 6.78 -7.79 -9.51
CA ALA A 69 5.98 -8.90 -9.01
C ALA A 69 6.17 -10.16 -9.85
N LYS A 70 6.20 -11.33 -9.21
CA LYS A 70 6.18 -12.65 -9.88
C LYS A 70 4.79 -13.29 -9.78
N VAL A 71 4.59 -14.39 -10.50
CA VAL A 71 3.35 -15.18 -10.41
C VAL A 71 3.14 -15.65 -8.97
N GLY A 72 1.92 -15.44 -8.46
CA GLY A 72 1.55 -15.71 -7.07
C GLY A 72 1.64 -14.49 -6.16
N ASP A 73 2.30 -13.40 -6.57
CA ASP A 73 2.40 -12.20 -5.76
C ASP A 73 1.16 -11.31 -5.90
N ILE A 74 0.93 -10.50 -4.87
CA ILE A 74 0.09 -9.31 -4.94
C ILE A 74 1.03 -8.11 -4.89
N ALA A 75 0.85 -7.16 -5.79
CA ALA A 75 1.65 -5.94 -5.84
C ALA A 75 0.82 -4.73 -6.27
N SER A 76 1.27 -3.54 -5.85
CA SER A 76 0.75 -2.29 -6.39
C SER A 76 1.43 -1.99 -7.72
N LEU A 77 0.69 -2.14 -8.82
CA LEU A 77 1.22 -1.98 -10.18
C LEU A 77 0.59 -0.78 -10.85
N LYS A 78 1.40 -0.02 -11.61
CA LYS A 78 0.94 1.14 -12.37
C LYS A 78 0.25 0.68 -13.65
N VAL A 79 -0.93 1.21 -13.91
CA VAL A 79 -1.67 1.00 -15.17
C VAL A 79 -1.06 1.93 -16.22
N VAL A 80 -0.50 1.36 -17.28
CA VAL A 80 0.23 2.13 -18.30
C VAL A 80 -0.54 2.35 -19.58
N SER A 81 -1.48 1.46 -19.92
CA SER A 81 -2.33 1.64 -21.10
C SER A 81 -3.67 0.92 -20.98
N LYS A 82 -4.61 1.32 -21.83
CA LYS A 82 -5.91 0.68 -22.03
C LYS A 82 -6.05 0.32 -23.51
N THR A 83 -6.47 -0.91 -23.79
CA THR A 83 -6.66 -1.44 -25.15
C THR A 83 -8.06 -2.03 -25.32
N LYS A 84 -8.32 -2.69 -26.45
CA LYS A 84 -9.58 -3.38 -26.72
C LYS A 84 -9.78 -4.65 -25.88
N ILE A 85 -8.72 -5.23 -25.32
CA ILE A 85 -8.76 -6.50 -24.59
C ILE A 85 -8.66 -6.34 -23.06
N GLY A 86 -8.23 -5.17 -22.59
CA GLY A 86 -8.02 -4.91 -21.18
C GLY A 86 -7.11 -3.73 -20.92
N PHE A 87 -6.64 -3.64 -19.68
CA PHE A 87 -5.60 -2.72 -19.27
C PHE A 87 -4.25 -3.42 -19.26
N PHE A 88 -3.17 -2.66 -19.34
CA PHE A 88 -1.82 -3.16 -19.14
C PHE A 88 -1.20 -2.52 -17.92
N VAL A 89 -0.51 -3.32 -17.12
CA VAL A 89 0.18 -2.91 -15.90
C VAL A 89 1.68 -3.16 -16.01
N ASP A 90 2.45 -2.21 -15.54
CA ASP A 90 3.91 -2.27 -15.52
C ASP A 90 4.37 -3.22 -14.40
N ILE A 91 5.15 -4.23 -14.76
CA ILE A 91 5.80 -5.17 -13.84
C ILE A 91 7.32 -5.01 -13.78
N GLY A 92 7.88 -3.92 -14.31
CA GLY A 92 9.32 -3.65 -14.34
C GLY A 92 10.10 -4.43 -15.40
N LEU A 93 9.40 -5.04 -16.37
CA LEU A 93 9.99 -5.76 -17.49
C LEU A 93 9.66 -5.06 -18.81
N GLU A 94 10.30 -5.49 -19.89
CA GLU A 94 10.09 -4.93 -21.23
C GLU A 94 8.65 -5.10 -21.75
N LYS A 95 7.90 -6.03 -21.17
CA LYS A 95 6.52 -6.32 -21.52
C LYS A 95 5.61 -6.09 -20.33
N ASP A 96 4.60 -5.26 -20.54
CA ASP A 96 3.53 -5.04 -19.59
C ASP A 96 2.60 -6.26 -19.49
N VAL A 97 1.97 -6.42 -18.34
CA VAL A 97 1.07 -7.53 -18.04
C VAL A 97 -0.38 -7.15 -18.32
N LEU A 98 -1.10 -8.02 -19.01
CA LEU A 98 -2.51 -7.82 -19.33
C LEU A 98 -3.39 -8.02 -18.07
N VAL A 99 -4.29 -7.07 -17.87
CA VAL A 99 -5.46 -7.17 -16.97
C VAL A 99 -6.72 -7.23 -17.84
N PRO A 100 -7.26 -8.43 -18.11
CA PRO A 100 -8.40 -8.61 -19.00
C PRO A 100 -9.66 -7.90 -18.50
N PHE A 101 -10.51 -7.36 -19.41
CA PHE A 101 -11.75 -6.69 -18.99
C PHE A 101 -12.68 -7.55 -18.13
N ARG A 102 -12.72 -8.87 -18.36
CA ARG A 102 -13.52 -9.80 -17.55
C ARG A 102 -13.11 -9.84 -16.07
N GLU A 103 -11.86 -9.46 -15.76
CA GLU A 103 -11.33 -9.45 -14.40
C GLU A 103 -11.65 -8.15 -13.67
N ILE A 104 -11.92 -7.06 -14.40
CA ILE A 104 -12.17 -5.73 -13.87
C ILE A 104 -13.48 -5.70 -13.06
N THR A 105 -13.37 -5.33 -11.79
CA THR A 105 -14.51 -5.23 -10.86
C THR A 105 -14.87 -3.79 -10.48
N TYR A 106 -14.06 -2.82 -10.89
CA TYR A 106 -14.28 -1.40 -10.62
C TYR A 106 -13.57 -0.52 -11.67
N PRO A 107 -13.94 0.77 -11.79
CA PRO A 107 -13.26 1.69 -12.71
C PRO A 107 -11.76 1.83 -12.38
N ILE A 108 -10.92 1.63 -13.39
CA ILE A 108 -9.46 1.76 -13.32
C ILE A 108 -9.03 2.87 -14.28
N ASP A 109 -8.17 3.77 -13.81
CA ASP A 109 -7.61 4.84 -14.63
C ASP A 109 -6.17 4.54 -15.04
N VAL A 110 -5.83 4.90 -16.28
CA VAL A 110 -4.45 4.88 -16.77
C VAL A 110 -3.62 5.90 -15.98
N ASN A 111 -2.33 5.60 -15.78
CA ASN A 111 -1.36 6.35 -14.98
C ASN A 111 -1.60 6.35 -13.46
N LYS A 112 -2.50 5.50 -12.96
CA LYS A 112 -2.66 5.25 -11.52
C LYS A 112 -2.21 3.84 -11.15
N SER A 113 -1.89 3.64 -9.88
CA SER A 113 -1.51 2.33 -9.35
C SER A 113 -2.63 1.72 -8.53
N TYR A 114 -2.78 0.40 -8.66
CA TYR A 114 -3.75 -0.39 -7.90
C TYR A 114 -3.11 -1.71 -7.51
N MET A 115 -3.69 -2.39 -6.52
CA MET A 115 -3.23 -3.73 -6.16
C MET A 115 -3.76 -4.76 -7.16
N PHE A 116 -2.86 -5.61 -7.65
CA PHE A 116 -3.19 -6.73 -8.52
C PHE A 116 -2.54 -8.01 -8.02
N TYR A 117 -3.23 -9.13 -8.19
CA TYR A 117 -2.67 -10.46 -8.05
C TYR A 117 -2.15 -10.92 -9.42
N VAL A 118 -0.88 -11.30 -9.49
CA VAL A 118 -0.22 -11.78 -10.71
C VAL A 118 -0.37 -13.29 -10.81
N TYR A 119 -0.82 -13.78 -11.96
CA TYR A 119 -1.10 -15.19 -12.18
C TYR A 119 -0.72 -15.64 -13.58
N LEU A 120 -0.60 -16.96 -13.76
CA LEU A 120 -0.44 -17.56 -15.07
C LEU A 120 -1.81 -17.91 -15.64
N ASP A 121 -2.14 -17.40 -16.82
CA ASP A 121 -3.40 -17.74 -17.49
C ASP A 121 -3.37 -19.14 -18.10
N LYS A 122 -4.51 -19.58 -18.67
CA LYS A 122 -4.65 -20.91 -19.29
C LYS A 122 -3.72 -21.13 -20.49
N THR A 123 -3.15 -20.06 -21.05
CA THR A 123 -2.24 -20.11 -22.21
C THR A 123 -0.78 -20.08 -21.80
N GLY A 124 -0.48 -20.00 -20.50
CA GLY A 124 0.89 -19.90 -19.99
C GLY A 124 1.46 -18.48 -20.07
N ARG A 125 0.62 -17.45 -20.15
CA ARG A 125 1.03 -16.04 -20.13
C ARG A 125 0.82 -15.44 -18.75
N ILE A 126 1.71 -14.53 -18.35
CA ILE A 126 1.53 -13.75 -17.13
C ILE A 126 0.39 -12.75 -17.37
N ALA A 127 -0.58 -12.76 -16.47
CA ALA A 127 -1.72 -11.87 -16.42
C ALA A 127 -1.90 -11.35 -14.98
N ALA A 128 -2.73 -10.32 -14.79
CA ALA A 128 -3.03 -9.81 -13.46
C ALA A 128 -4.52 -9.51 -13.28
N THR A 129 -4.99 -9.56 -12.04
CA THR A 129 -6.41 -9.33 -11.69
C THR A 129 -6.53 -8.45 -10.46
N PRO A 130 -7.47 -7.47 -10.42
CA PRO A 130 -7.73 -6.68 -9.22
C PRO A 130 -8.49 -7.46 -8.14
N ARG A 131 -8.89 -8.71 -8.41
CA ARG A 131 -9.65 -9.58 -7.50
C ARG A 131 -8.72 -10.22 -6.45
N ILE A 132 -8.23 -9.42 -5.52
CA ILE A 132 -7.18 -9.84 -4.59
C ILE A 132 -7.68 -10.33 -3.22
N ASP A 133 -8.95 -10.07 -2.86
CA ASP A 133 -9.47 -10.28 -1.50
C ASP A 133 -9.19 -11.70 -0.95
N LYS A 134 -9.47 -12.73 -1.78
CA LYS A 134 -9.24 -14.14 -1.43
C LYS A 134 -7.78 -14.60 -1.50
N LYS A 135 -6.88 -13.72 -1.96
CA LYS A 135 -5.45 -13.99 -2.13
C LYS A 135 -4.61 -13.38 -1.00
N LEU A 136 -5.18 -12.43 -0.25
CA LEU A 136 -4.54 -11.87 0.94
C LEU A 136 -4.51 -12.91 2.06
N GLN A 137 -3.42 -12.88 2.82
CA GLN A 137 -3.20 -13.76 3.96
C GLN A 137 -3.85 -13.19 5.23
N TYR A 138 -4.19 -14.09 6.14
CA TYR A 138 -4.64 -13.76 7.49
C TYR A 138 -3.52 -14.06 8.49
N PHE A 139 -3.70 -13.69 9.76
CA PHE A 139 -2.75 -13.98 10.84
C PHE A 139 -1.34 -13.42 10.57
N SER A 140 -1.26 -12.10 10.37
CA SER A 140 0.01 -11.42 10.17
C SER A 140 0.91 -11.46 11.41
N PRO A 141 2.24 -11.28 11.28
CA PRO A 141 3.14 -11.15 12.43
C PRO A 141 3.01 -9.82 13.18
N TYR A 142 2.25 -8.86 12.64
CA TYR A 142 2.09 -7.53 13.22
C TYR A 142 1.34 -7.55 14.54
N LYS A 143 1.77 -6.68 15.45
CA LYS A 143 1.16 -6.54 16.79
C LYS A 143 0.39 -5.23 16.93
N VAL A 144 -0.55 -5.22 17.87
CA VAL A 144 -1.29 -4.01 18.24
C VAL A 144 -0.30 -2.91 18.61
N GLY A 145 -0.47 -1.75 17.98
CA GLY A 145 0.37 -0.59 18.17
C GLY A 145 1.45 -0.37 17.12
N GLU A 146 1.73 -1.36 16.28
CA GLU A 146 2.74 -1.22 15.21
C GLU A 146 2.20 -0.35 14.06
N LYS A 147 3.10 0.42 13.44
CA LYS A 147 2.81 1.17 12.23
C LYS A 147 3.06 0.29 11.03
N VAL A 148 2.17 0.35 10.05
CA VAL A 148 2.21 -0.45 8.83
C VAL A 148 1.84 0.40 7.62
N THR A 149 2.34 0.03 6.45
CA THR A 149 1.87 0.57 5.17
C THR A 149 0.76 -0.33 4.64
N ALA A 150 -0.33 0.27 4.19
CA ALA A 150 -1.46 -0.45 3.62
C ALA A 150 -1.95 0.22 2.35
N THR A 151 -2.41 -0.56 1.39
CA THR A 151 -2.97 -0.04 0.14
C THR A 151 -4.46 -0.38 0.07
N VAL A 152 -5.30 0.61 -0.21
CA VAL A 152 -6.75 0.44 -0.33
C VAL A 152 -7.07 -0.31 -1.61
N TYR A 153 -7.70 -1.48 -1.52
CA TYR A 153 -8.14 -2.24 -2.69
C TYR A 153 -9.65 -2.24 -2.87
N ASP A 154 -10.43 -2.11 -1.79
CA ASP A 154 -11.87 -2.02 -1.88
C ASP A 154 -12.54 -1.28 -0.72
N PHE A 155 -13.86 -1.17 -0.75
CA PHE A 155 -14.68 -0.62 0.31
C PHE A 155 -15.84 -1.57 0.63
N SER A 156 -16.14 -1.74 1.92
CA SER A 156 -17.37 -2.41 2.36
C SER A 156 -18.59 -1.51 2.17
N GLU A 157 -19.79 -2.08 2.28
CA GLU A 157 -21.07 -1.34 2.14
C GLU A 157 -21.21 -0.17 3.12
N ASN A 158 -20.71 -0.33 4.36
CA ASN A 158 -20.70 0.74 5.36
C ASN A 158 -19.59 1.81 5.13
N GLY A 159 -18.83 1.68 4.04
CA GLY A 159 -17.76 2.58 3.64
C GLY A 159 -16.44 2.36 4.37
N SER A 160 -16.25 1.26 5.11
CA SER A 160 -14.94 0.94 5.67
C SER A 160 -13.99 0.53 4.53
N ALA A 161 -12.75 0.98 4.58
CA ALA A 161 -11.76 0.68 3.56
C ALA A 161 -11.15 -0.70 3.81
N LEU A 162 -11.21 -1.55 2.80
CA LEU A 162 -10.50 -2.83 2.75
C LEU A 162 -9.11 -2.59 2.19
N VAL A 163 -8.09 -3.01 2.94
CA VAL A 163 -6.69 -2.70 2.65
C VAL A 163 -5.81 -3.94 2.67
N GLY A 164 -4.80 -3.97 1.80
CA GLY A 164 -3.73 -4.97 1.85
C GLY A 164 -2.53 -4.38 2.56
N VAL A 165 -2.17 -4.95 3.72
CA VAL A 165 -1.03 -4.52 4.54
C VAL A 165 0.24 -5.13 3.99
N GLU A 166 1.22 -4.29 3.66
CA GLU A 166 2.46 -4.67 2.95
C GLU A 166 2.19 -5.61 1.76
N ASN A 167 1.12 -5.33 1.02
CA ASN A 167 0.61 -6.11 -0.10
C ASN A 167 0.32 -7.60 0.19
N THR A 168 0.33 -8.03 1.45
CA THR A 168 0.30 -9.46 1.82
C THR A 168 -0.90 -9.80 2.69
N TYR A 169 -1.16 -9.00 3.73
CA TYR A 169 -2.13 -9.33 4.76
C TYR A 169 -3.43 -8.56 4.62
N ARG A 170 -4.54 -9.19 4.99
CA ARG A 170 -5.86 -8.56 5.01
C ARG A 170 -5.97 -7.56 6.16
N GLY A 171 -6.42 -6.35 5.84
CA GLY A 171 -6.72 -5.31 6.80
C GLY A 171 -8.01 -4.55 6.50
N LEU A 172 -8.49 -3.82 7.50
CA LEU A 172 -9.70 -3.01 7.46
C LEU A 172 -9.46 -1.70 8.22
N ILE A 173 -9.76 -0.57 7.58
CA ILE A 173 -9.87 0.74 8.24
C ILE A 173 -11.34 1.11 8.32
N LEU A 174 -11.89 1.19 9.52
CA LEU A 174 -13.29 1.58 9.71
C LEU A 174 -13.51 3.01 9.22
N LYS A 175 -14.70 3.30 8.69
CA LYS A 175 -15.06 4.67 8.23
C LYS A 175 -14.84 5.76 9.29
N SER A 176 -14.96 5.43 10.57
CA SER A 176 -14.69 6.33 11.69
C SER A 176 -13.22 6.64 11.93
N GLU A 177 -12.31 5.86 11.33
CA GLU A 177 -10.86 5.87 11.58
C GLU A 177 -10.06 6.61 10.50
N TYR A 178 -10.73 7.16 9.48
CA TYR A 178 -10.11 8.04 8.49
C TYR A 178 -10.95 9.32 8.31
N PHE A 179 -10.28 10.45 8.13
CA PHE A 179 -10.92 11.77 8.02
C PHE A 179 -10.98 12.29 6.58
N THR A 180 -10.12 11.77 5.71
CA THR A 180 -10.04 12.11 4.29
C THR A 180 -10.72 11.04 3.45
N ARG A 181 -11.24 11.42 2.28
CA ARG A 181 -11.86 10.46 1.36
C ARG A 181 -10.78 9.57 0.74
N LEU A 182 -10.74 8.31 1.17
CA LEU A 182 -9.86 7.30 0.59
C LEU A 182 -10.31 6.87 -0.81
N ARG A 183 -9.37 6.44 -1.64
CA ARG A 183 -9.60 5.88 -2.98
C ARG A 183 -8.91 4.53 -3.15
N LYS A 184 -9.46 3.67 -4.03
CA LYS A 184 -8.77 2.45 -4.46
C LYS A 184 -7.41 2.80 -5.08
N GLY A 185 -6.38 2.05 -4.72
CA GLY A 185 -5.00 2.30 -5.10
C GLY A 185 -4.23 3.26 -4.18
N GLU A 186 -4.91 3.92 -3.24
CA GLU A 186 -4.26 4.85 -2.30
C GLU A 186 -3.44 4.08 -1.26
N VAL A 187 -2.19 4.50 -1.09
CA VAL A 187 -1.28 3.99 -0.06
C VAL A 187 -1.42 4.86 1.18
N VAL A 188 -1.63 4.22 2.32
CA VAL A 188 -1.81 4.89 3.61
C VAL A 188 -0.87 4.30 4.66
N ILE A 189 -0.44 5.15 5.58
CA ILE A 189 0.26 4.72 6.80
C ILE A 189 -0.78 4.64 7.91
N ALA A 190 -0.85 3.50 8.58
CA ALA A 190 -1.80 3.27 9.65
C ALA A 190 -1.16 2.51 10.81
N LYS A 191 -1.83 2.52 11.97
CA LYS A 191 -1.42 1.77 13.15
C LYS A 191 -2.37 0.60 13.38
N VAL A 192 -1.85 -0.56 13.76
CA VAL A 192 -2.66 -1.72 14.15
C VAL A 192 -3.40 -1.39 15.44
N LYS A 193 -4.73 -1.30 15.35
CA LYS A 193 -5.61 -0.96 16.48
C LYS A 193 -6.06 -2.20 17.24
N LYS A 194 -6.43 -3.25 16.51
CA LYS A 194 -6.79 -4.57 17.05
C LYS A 194 -6.64 -5.63 15.97
N ILE A 195 -6.62 -6.89 16.37
CA ILE A 195 -6.62 -8.05 15.48
C ILE A 195 -7.93 -8.80 15.73
N TYR A 196 -8.68 -9.10 14.67
CA TYR A 196 -9.92 -9.87 14.76
C TYR A 196 -9.63 -11.38 14.90
N GLU A 197 -10.64 -12.16 15.29
CA GLU A 197 -10.51 -13.61 15.51
C GLU A 197 -10.09 -14.37 14.24
N ASP A 198 -10.51 -13.90 13.07
CA ASP A 198 -10.13 -14.43 11.76
C ASP A 198 -8.70 -14.04 11.34
N GLY A 199 -7.99 -13.26 12.16
CA GLY A 199 -6.66 -12.75 11.87
C GLY A 199 -6.63 -11.48 11.03
N THR A 200 -7.78 -10.87 10.71
CA THR A 200 -7.83 -9.59 9.99
C THR A 200 -7.32 -8.45 10.87
N LEU A 201 -6.49 -7.58 10.29
CA LEU A 201 -5.99 -6.39 10.98
C LEU A 201 -7.02 -5.26 10.95
N SER A 202 -7.41 -4.75 12.12
CA SER A 202 -8.11 -3.47 12.22
C SER A 202 -7.08 -2.35 12.35
N LEU A 203 -7.11 -1.41 11.42
CA LEU A 203 -6.15 -0.32 11.34
C LEU A 203 -6.81 1.03 11.64
N SER A 204 -6.01 1.95 12.13
CA SER A 204 -6.39 3.35 12.32
C SER A 204 -5.38 4.28 11.65
N MET A 205 -5.87 5.26 10.90
CA MET A 205 -5.03 6.34 10.36
C MET A 205 -4.77 7.43 11.42
N ARG A 206 -5.36 7.32 12.61
CA ARG A 206 -5.02 8.15 13.77
C ARG A 206 -3.74 7.62 14.40
N LEU A 207 -2.62 8.13 13.91
CA LEU A 207 -1.29 7.66 14.32
C LEU A 207 -0.94 8.05 15.76
N ASN A 208 -1.52 9.15 16.24
CA ASN A 208 -1.34 9.64 17.60
C ASN A 208 -2.30 8.90 18.55
N THR A 209 -1.79 8.52 19.71
CA THR A 209 -2.64 8.07 20.82
C THR A 209 -3.51 9.22 21.34
N ILE A 210 -4.62 8.91 22.01
CA ILE A 210 -5.48 9.93 22.67
C ILE A 210 -4.65 10.86 23.56
N ARG A 211 -3.62 10.32 24.23
CA ARG A 211 -2.70 11.08 25.06
C ARG A 211 -1.85 12.05 24.24
N GLU A 212 -1.30 11.62 23.12
CA GLU A 212 -0.49 12.46 22.22
C GLU A 212 -1.34 13.50 21.49
N GLU A 213 -2.54 13.15 21.02
CA GLU A 213 -3.48 14.11 20.45
C GLU A 213 -3.91 15.15 21.50
N ARG A 214 -4.09 14.73 22.76
CA ARG A 214 -4.39 15.64 23.86
C ARG A 214 -3.20 16.57 24.13
N VAL A 215 -1.97 16.05 24.24
CA VAL A 215 -0.79 16.90 24.44
C VAL A 215 -0.62 17.86 23.26
N SER A 216 -0.77 17.39 22.03
CA SER A 216 -0.74 18.25 20.84
C SER A 216 -1.85 19.31 20.84
N LEU A 217 -3.06 19.00 21.31
CA LEU A 217 -4.13 19.97 21.44
C LEU A 217 -3.87 20.96 22.58
N GLU A 218 -3.33 20.52 23.71
CA GLU A 218 -2.89 21.39 24.80
C GLU A 218 -1.82 22.37 24.31
N ASP A 219 -0.83 21.88 23.55
CA ASP A 219 0.22 22.72 22.95
C ASP A 219 -0.36 23.72 21.94
N LYS A 220 -1.28 23.29 21.05
CA LYS A 220 -1.99 24.18 20.12
C LYS A 220 -2.78 25.27 20.83
N ILE A 221 -3.47 24.93 21.92
CA ILE A 221 -4.22 25.91 22.71
C ILE A 221 -3.26 26.93 23.34
N LEU A 222 -2.13 26.48 23.88
CA LEU A 222 -1.12 27.38 24.46
C LEU A 222 -0.48 28.27 23.40
N GLU A 223 -0.20 27.75 22.20
CA GLU A 223 0.33 28.52 21.09
C GLU A 223 -0.68 29.56 20.59
N TYR A 224 -1.95 29.18 20.46
CA TYR A 224 -3.04 30.10 20.12
C TYR A 224 -3.16 31.23 21.15
N LEU A 225 -3.14 30.91 22.44
CA LEU A 225 -3.17 31.92 23.50
C LEU A 225 -1.97 32.86 23.41
N LYS A 226 -0.77 32.32 23.20
CA LYS A 226 0.45 33.14 23.07
C LYS A 226 0.41 34.07 21.86
N SER A 227 -0.19 33.66 20.75
CA SER A 227 -0.33 34.50 19.55
C SER A 227 -1.46 35.54 19.65
N HIS A 228 -2.31 35.46 20.68
CA HIS A 228 -3.44 36.37 20.93
C HIS A 228 -3.32 37.05 22.30
N ASP A 229 -2.12 37.53 22.64
CA ASP A 229 -1.84 38.29 23.87
C ASP A 229 -2.28 37.60 25.17
N GLY A 230 -2.24 36.26 25.17
CA GLY A 230 -2.61 35.44 26.31
C GLY A 230 -4.11 35.28 26.54
N VAL A 231 -4.98 35.66 25.59
CA VAL A 231 -6.44 35.57 25.76
C VAL A 231 -7.11 35.02 24.51
N MET A 232 -8.10 34.16 24.68
CA MET A 232 -8.97 33.72 23.58
C MET A 232 -10.43 33.67 24.00
N ALA A 233 -11.34 34.01 23.06
CA ALA A 233 -12.79 33.95 23.22
C ALA A 233 -13.37 32.53 23.04
N TYR A 234 -12.58 31.52 23.40
CA TYR A 234 -12.99 30.12 23.39
C TYR A 234 -12.89 29.56 24.81
N CYS A 235 -14.00 29.03 25.31
CA CYS A 235 -14.10 28.43 26.64
C CYS A 235 -14.81 27.08 26.58
N ASP A 236 -14.99 26.45 27.74
CA ASP A 236 -15.69 25.16 27.83
C ASP A 236 -17.19 25.24 27.43
N LYS A 237 -17.75 26.45 27.41
CA LYS A 237 -19.12 26.76 26.98
C LYS A 237 -19.27 27.03 25.48
N SER A 238 -18.19 27.33 24.76
CA SER A 238 -18.21 27.64 23.31
C SER A 238 -18.94 26.56 22.49
N SER A 239 -19.58 26.97 21.39
CA SER A 239 -20.38 26.04 20.58
C SER A 239 -19.49 24.94 19.95
N PRO A 240 -20.02 23.70 19.76
CA PRO A 240 -19.26 22.65 19.10
C PRO A 240 -18.75 23.02 17.71
N GLU A 241 -19.51 23.83 16.97
CA GLU A 241 -19.16 24.31 15.64
C GLU A 241 -17.99 25.29 15.68
N ALA A 242 -18.00 26.26 16.61
CA ALA A 242 -16.90 27.20 16.78
C ALA A 242 -15.58 26.49 17.13
N ILE A 243 -15.62 25.51 18.04
CA ILE A 243 -14.45 24.70 18.41
C ILE A 243 -13.94 23.87 17.24
N ARG A 244 -14.86 23.30 16.45
CA ARG A 244 -14.50 22.49 15.29
C ARG A 244 -13.85 23.33 14.19
N ASN A 245 -14.34 24.55 13.97
CA ASN A 245 -13.82 25.44 12.94
C ASN A 245 -12.41 25.94 13.28
N GLU A 246 -12.18 26.31 14.54
CA GLU A 246 -10.88 26.87 14.96
C GLU A 246 -9.83 25.80 15.26
N PHE A 247 -10.16 24.83 16.11
CA PHE A 247 -9.20 23.85 16.63
C PHE A 247 -9.25 22.50 15.93
N GLN A 248 -10.12 22.34 14.93
CA GLN A 248 -10.32 21.10 14.16
C GLN A 248 -10.55 19.87 15.05
N THR A 249 -11.23 20.07 16.18
CA THR A 249 -11.47 19.03 17.19
C THR A 249 -12.91 19.03 17.69
N SER A 250 -13.30 18.02 18.46
CA SER A 250 -14.63 17.96 19.08
C SER A 250 -14.68 18.75 20.40
N LYS A 251 -15.85 19.30 20.76
CA LYS A 251 -16.05 20.02 22.03
C LYS A 251 -15.62 19.22 23.25
N ASN A 252 -15.93 17.91 23.29
CA ASN A 252 -15.53 17.05 24.40
C ASN A 252 -13.99 16.93 24.53
N TYR A 253 -13.29 16.83 23.40
CA TYR A 253 -11.83 16.75 23.41
C TYR A 253 -11.18 18.07 23.81
N PHE A 254 -11.73 19.19 23.33
CA PHE A 254 -11.31 20.53 23.72
C PHE A 254 -11.48 20.78 25.22
N LYS A 255 -12.64 20.44 25.79
CA LYS A 255 -12.88 20.53 27.24
C LYS A 255 -11.88 19.69 28.04
N ASN A 256 -11.55 18.49 27.57
CA ASN A 256 -10.58 17.63 28.24
C ASN A 256 -9.14 18.21 28.20
N ALA A 257 -8.75 18.85 27.09
CA ALA A 257 -7.46 19.52 26.95
C ALA A 257 -7.38 20.74 27.88
N LEU A 258 -8.40 21.61 27.89
CA LEU A 258 -8.50 22.74 28.83
C LEU A 258 -8.41 22.28 30.29
N GLY A 259 -9.13 21.21 30.65
CA GLY A 259 -9.04 20.60 31.97
C GLY A 259 -7.64 20.07 32.32
N GLY A 260 -6.86 19.66 31.32
CA GLY A 260 -5.45 19.28 31.50
C GLY A 260 -4.55 20.48 31.76
N LEU A 261 -4.68 21.54 30.96
CA LEU A 261 -3.92 22.78 31.11
C LEU A 261 -4.22 23.51 32.43
N MET A 262 -5.49 23.54 32.86
CA MET A 262 -5.87 24.09 34.18
C MET A 262 -5.25 23.30 35.33
N LYS A 263 -5.21 21.96 35.24
CA LYS A 263 -4.52 21.11 36.24
C LYS A 263 -3.02 21.36 36.29
N LYS A 264 -2.40 21.66 35.14
CA LYS A 264 -0.99 22.08 35.03
C LYS A 264 -0.75 23.53 35.46
N LYS A 265 -1.80 24.29 35.80
CA LYS A 265 -1.75 25.72 36.15
C LYS A 265 -1.16 26.60 35.05
N LEU A 266 -1.37 26.24 33.78
CA LEU A 266 -0.89 27.01 32.63
C LEU A 266 -1.94 27.98 32.08
N ILE A 267 -3.22 27.75 32.38
CA ILE A 267 -4.33 28.60 31.95
C ILE A 267 -5.36 28.77 33.08
N ARG A 268 -6.17 29.81 32.98
CA ARG A 268 -7.43 29.98 33.73
C ARG A 268 -8.59 30.26 32.78
N GLN A 269 -9.83 29.98 33.20
CA GLN A 269 -11.04 30.28 32.42
C GLN A 269 -12.03 31.11 33.22
N ASP A 270 -12.77 31.96 32.52
CA ASP A 270 -14.06 32.48 32.97
C ASP A 270 -15.20 31.94 32.08
N ASN A 271 -16.38 32.54 32.15
CA ASN A 271 -17.56 32.08 31.40
C ASN A 271 -17.45 32.29 29.89
N GLU A 272 -16.55 33.14 29.42
CA GLU A 272 -16.47 33.61 28.03
C GLU A 272 -15.06 33.45 27.43
N HIS A 273 -14.01 33.48 28.27
CA HIS A 273 -12.63 33.54 27.83
C HIS A 273 -11.74 32.51 28.53
N THR A 274 -10.68 32.13 27.83
CA THR A 274 -9.52 31.44 28.41
C THR A 274 -8.33 32.38 28.42
N TYR A 275 -7.58 32.39 29.53
CA TYR A 275 -6.40 33.22 29.72
C TYR A 275 -5.19 32.33 29.99
N LEU A 276 -4.05 32.70 29.40
CA LEU A 276 -2.74 32.18 29.76
C LEU A 276 -2.33 32.71 31.13
N LEU A 277 -1.69 31.87 31.94
CA LEU A 277 -1.13 32.23 33.25
C LEU A 277 0.36 32.53 33.17
#